data_AF-A0A8H2X7V0-F1
#
_entry.id   AF-A0A8H2X7V0-F1
#
_cell.length_a   1.000
_cell.length_b   1.000
_cell.length_c   1.000
_cell.angle_alpha   90.00
_cell.angle_beta   90.00
_cell.angle_gamma   90.00
#
_symmetry.space_group_name_H-M   'P 1'
#
loop_
_entity.id
_entity.type
_entity.pdbx_description
1 polymer ?
#
loop_
_entity_poly.entity_id
_entity_poly.type
_entity_poly.pdbx_seq_one_letter_code
_entity_poly.pdbx_strand_id
1 'polypeptide(L)'
;MSPSLTAIHLTAKADRYHYMTLPTASTLLRHAVSNCPNLHKLSLVALERYMERTPTDLSTALTFWEPSYYDSLSSLPLRELCCGANLLLPANIHALVELQFLERLELHSVNELLNLNAPSPEMLPLLNTLILVAVNWCDIISILKLNVYSGVKSLTIRMSETYHDEVSSLDDEPIMSLTVLIAFCCPTLNNLEIDCGNDHFFSLEDISVLQALAGLPLHSVSLINISVPSSMLEKLVSLFPLASTIRIPDSLLGLADLHYFSQPPNLVHLAIRLSVSLGTSIPPQPLQVDSMFKVASNFQILEIASSPTKEMVDLSPLARYLLSVWPNLKQVIWTDGLEPGEEDPERNTVIENALNTLISIYQIISTSNI
;
A
#
# COMPACT_ATOMS: atom_id res chain seq x y z
N MET A 1 -26.41 -16.07 15.25
CA MET A 1 -25.62 -15.98 13.99
C MET A 1 -26.10 -17.06 13.04
N SER A 2 -25.94 -16.89 11.72
CA SER A 2 -26.50 -17.79 10.69
C SER A 2 -25.44 -18.78 10.18
N PRO A 3 -25.79 -20.06 9.89
CA PRO A 3 -24.89 -21.02 9.25
C PRO A 3 -24.48 -20.63 7.82
N SER A 4 -25.20 -19.68 7.22
CA SER A 4 -24.86 -19.08 5.91
C SER A 4 -23.88 -17.89 6.02
N LEU A 5 -23.48 -17.50 7.23
CA LEU A 5 -22.60 -16.35 7.43
C LEU A 5 -21.17 -16.69 6.98
N THR A 6 -20.68 -15.97 5.96
CA THR A 6 -19.35 -16.18 5.39
C THR A 6 -18.33 -15.13 5.79
N ALA A 7 -18.77 -14.02 6.40
CA ALA A 7 -17.93 -12.91 6.77
C ALA A 7 -18.37 -12.23 8.06
N ILE A 8 -17.41 -11.90 8.92
CA ILE A 8 -17.57 -11.01 10.06
C ILE A 8 -16.55 -9.88 9.92
N HIS A 9 -17.05 -8.66 9.77
CA HIS A 9 -16.23 -7.45 9.71
C HIS A 9 -16.61 -6.54 10.88
N LEU A 10 -15.66 -6.32 11.79
CA LEU A 10 -15.76 -5.30 12.82
C LEU A 10 -14.70 -4.25 12.53
N THR A 11 -15.05 -3.35 11.62
CA THR A 11 -14.21 -2.22 11.26
C THR A 11 -14.18 -1.20 12.39
N ALA A 12 -12.98 -0.90 12.87
CA ALA A 12 -12.72 0.40 13.47
C ALA A 12 -12.97 1.48 12.41
N LYS A 13 -13.59 2.60 12.76
CA LYS A 13 -13.64 3.75 11.85
C LYS A 13 -12.21 4.24 11.65
N ALA A 14 -11.83 4.55 10.41
CA ALA A 14 -10.47 4.92 10.01
C ALA A 14 -9.81 5.98 10.92
N ASP A 15 -10.60 6.90 11.48
CA ASP A 15 -10.10 8.01 12.31
C ASP A 15 -10.21 7.78 13.83
N ARG A 16 -10.66 6.59 14.24
CA ARG A 16 -10.83 6.21 15.64
C ARG A 16 -10.49 4.75 15.82
N TYR A 17 -9.35 4.52 16.43
CA TYR A 17 -8.91 3.32 17.15
C TYR A 17 -10.02 2.67 18.02
N HIS A 18 -11.03 2.08 17.39
CA HIS A 18 -12.11 1.33 18.01
C HIS A 18 -11.71 -0.14 18.07
N TYR A 19 -10.96 -0.46 19.10
CA TYR A 19 -10.45 -1.80 19.33
C TYR A 19 -11.43 -2.66 20.11
N MET A 20 -11.44 -3.96 19.80
CA MET A 20 -12.16 -4.95 20.59
C MET A 20 -11.28 -5.47 21.73
N THR A 21 -11.85 -5.69 22.91
CA THR A 21 -11.11 -6.37 23.99
C THR A 21 -10.98 -7.87 23.67
N LEU A 22 -9.85 -8.48 24.04
CA LEU A 22 -9.60 -9.90 23.80
C LEU A 22 -10.72 -10.83 24.34
N PRO A 23 -11.32 -10.58 25.54
CA PRO A 23 -12.45 -11.39 26.02
C PRO A 23 -13.70 -11.31 25.14
N THR A 24 -13.98 -10.13 24.58
CA THR A 24 -15.12 -9.92 23.67
C THR A 24 -14.87 -10.65 22.35
N ALA A 25 -13.66 -10.52 21.81
CA ALA A 25 -13.25 -11.19 20.57
C ALA A 25 -13.30 -12.72 20.72
N SER A 26 -12.81 -13.25 21.85
CA SER A 26 -12.87 -14.69 22.17
C SER A 26 -14.31 -15.19 22.26
N THR A 27 -15.19 -14.43 22.91
CA THR A 27 -16.62 -14.81 23.03
C THR A 27 -17.32 -14.84 21.68
N LEU A 28 -17.06 -13.85 20.81
CA LEU A 28 -17.60 -13.84 19.46
C LEU A 28 -17.08 -15.01 18.63
N LEU A 29 -15.77 -15.31 18.71
CA LEU A 29 -15.17 -16.44 18.01
C LEU A 29 -15.78 -17.77 18.44
N ARG A 30 -15.87 -18.04 19.74
CA ARG A 30 -16.50 -19.27 20.25
C ARG A 30 -17.92 -19.47 19.71
N HIS A 31 -18.69 -18.39 19.69
CA HIS A 31 -20.02 -18.42 19.12
C HIS A 31 -19.99 -18.66 17.60
N ALA A 32 -19.05 -18.06 16.88
CA ALA A 32 -18.88 -18.25 15.44
C ALA A 32 -18.51 -19.70 15.09
N VAL A 33 -17.58 -20.32 15.83
CA VAL A 33 -17.20 -21.74 15.65
C VAL A 33 -18.41 -22.66 15.69
N SER A 34 -19.31 -22.45 16.65
CA SER A 34 -20.49 -23.30 16.84
C SER A 34 -21.63 -23.03 15.84
N ASN A 35 -21.67 -21.84 15.23
CA ASN A 35 -22.86 -21.38 14.49
C ASN A 35 -22.59 -20.96 13.04
N CYS A 36 -21.33 -20.81 12.65
CA CYS A 36 -20.89 -20.26 11.37
C CYS A 36 -19.80 -21.15 10.74
N PRO A 37 -20.11 -22.41 10.39
CA PRO A 37 -19.11 -23.34 9.85
C PRO A 37 -18.52 -22.91 8.50
N ASN A 38 -19.18 -21.98 7.79
CA ASN A 38 -18.75 -21.44 6.50
C ASN A 38 -18.08 -20.06 6.61
N LEU A 39 -17.65 -19.68 7.81
CA LEU A 39 -17.00 -18.38 8.02
C LEU A 39 -15.62 -18.40 7.35
N HIS A 40 -15.48 -17.65 6.26
CA HIS A 40 -14.25 -17.57 5.47
C HIS A 40 -13.48 -16.26 5.71
N LYS A 41 -14.16 -15.21 6.15
CA LYS A 41 -13.56 -13.88 6.38
C LYS A 41 -13.78 -13.43 7.81
N LEU A 42 -12.69 -13.07 8.48
CA LEU A 42 -12.71 -12.56 9.83
C LEU A 42 -11.83 -11.32 9.95
N SER A 43 -12.42 -10.22 10.39
CA SER A 43 -11.68 -9.02 10.78
C SER A 43 -12.02 -8.68 12.23
N LEU A 44 -11.09 -9.04 13.12
CA LEU A 44 -11.13 -8.81 14.56
C LEU A 44 -9.77 -8.29 15.02
N VAL A 45 -9.61 -6.97 15.04
CA VAL A 45 -8.41 -6.33 15.63
C VAL A 45 -8.65 -6.17 17.14
N ALA A 46 -8.18 -7.16 17.90
CA ALA A 46 -8.19 -7.10 19.36
C ALA A 46 -6.87 -6.54 19.87
N LEU A 47 -6.93 -5.57 20.78
CA LEU A 47 -5.76 -5.06 21.49
C LEU A 47 -5.84 -5.37 22.98
N GLU A 48 -4.71 -5.79 23.53
CA GLU A 48 -4.38 -5.48 24.91
C GLU A 48 -3.83 -4.05 24.90
N ARG A 49 -4.70 -3.05 25.14
CA ARG A 49 -4.17 -1.80 25.68
C ARG A 49 -3.52 -2.18 27.00
N TYR A 50 -2.25 -1.84 27.17
CA TYR A 50 -1.54 -1.83 28.45
C TYR A 50 -2.17 -0.76 29.37
N MET A 51 -3.48 -0.86 29.60
CA MET A 51 -4.18 -0.07 30.58
C MET A 51 -3.89 -0.73 31.93
N GLU A 52 -3.05 -0.02 32.66
CA GLU A 52 -2.88 -0.08 34.11
C GLU A 52 -1.97 -1.20 34.61
N ARG A 53 -0.97 -0.76 35.39
CA ARG A 53 -0.38 -1.53 36.47
C ARG A 53 -1.43 -2.50 37.03
N THR A 54 -1.19 -3.78 36.82
CA THR A 54 -1.73 -4.90 37.59
C THR A 54 -2.48 -4.46 38.87
N PRO A 55 -3.82 -4.61 38.94
CA PRO A 55 -4.46 -4.87 40.22
C PRO A 55 -4.09 -6.30 40.61
N THR A 56 -3.31 -6.39 41.68
CA THR A 56 -2.95 -7.60 42.42
C THR A 56 -4.20 -8.29 43.00
N ASP A 57 -4.98 -8.99 42.19
CA ASP A 57 -6.01 -9.87 42.72
C ASP A 57 -6.09 -11.16 41.91
N LEU A 58 -5.70 -12.27 42.55
CA LEU A 58 -5.70 -13.62 42.00
C LEU A 58 -7.12 -14.16 41.72
N SER A 59 -8.17 -13.46 42.17
CA SER A 59 -9.56 -13.92 42.10
C SER A 59 -10.26 -13.66 40.75
N THR A 60 -9.73 -12.80 39.88
CA THR A 60 -10.16 -12.65 38.48
C THR A 60 -9.47 -13.62 37.52
N ALA A 61 -8.46 -14.35 38.00
CA ALA A 61 -7.58 -15.21 37.20
C ALA A 61 -8.14 -16.63 36.93
N LEU A 62 -9.39 -16.96 37.29
CA LEU A 62 -9.82 -18.37 37.34
C LEU A 62 -11.05 -18.83 36.55
N THR A 63 -11.81 -18.04 35.76
CA THR A 63 -13.13 -18.56 35.32
C THR A 63 -13.71 -18.26 33.91
N PHE A 64 -12.97 -17.76 32.92
CA PHE A 64 -13.56 -17.62 31.55
C PHE A 64 -12.71 -18.05 30.36
N TRP A 65 -11.58 -18.72 30.61
CA TRP A 65 -10.57 -19.03 29.60
C TRP A 65 -10.64 -20.47 29.10
N GLU A 66 -11.68 -20.82 28.32
CA GLU A 66 -11.66 -21.97 27.38
C GLU A 66 -12.63 -21.73 26.19
N PRO A 67 -12.23 -21.98 24.93
CA PRO A 67 -10.85 -22.07 24.41
C PRO A 67 -10.19 -20.68 24.38
N SER A 68 -8.85 -20.65 24.23
CA SER A 68 -8.18 -19.38 23.95
C SER A 68 -8.71 -18.80 22.64
N TYR A 69 -8.70 -17.46 22.50
CA TYR A 69 -9.10 -16.77 21.26
C TYR A 69 -8.49 -17.43 20.01
N TYR A 70 -7.23 -17.86 20.12
CA TYR A 70 -6.45 -18.47 19.06
C TYR A 70 -6.87 -19.91 18.74
N ASP A 71 -7.22 -20.73 19.74
CA ASP A 71 -7.74 -22.08 19.48
C ASP A 71 -9.13 -22.05 18.80
N SER A 72 -9.94 -21.03 19.10
CA SER A 72 -11.21 -20.84 18.41
C SER A 72 -11.00 -20.41 16.96
N LEU A 73 -9.97 -19.59 16.72
CA LEU A 73 -9.62 -19.08 15.40
C LEU A 73 -9.17 -20.20 14.46
N SER A 74 -8.38 -21.15 14.95
CA SER A 74 -7.87 -22.26 14.13
C SER A 74 -8.93 -23.29 13.74
N SER A 75 -10.04 -23.37 14.46
CA SER A 75 -11.15 -24.27 14.13
C SER A 75 -12.04 -23.81 12.96
N LEU A 76 -11.77 -22.63 12.40
CA LEU A 76 -12.55 -22.03 11.31
C LEU A 76 -11.83 -22.18 9.96
N PRO A 77 -12.55 -22.41 8.84
CA PRO A 77 -11.98 -22.51 7.51
C PRO A 77 -11.68 -21.12 6.91
N LEU A 78 -10.89 -20.30 7.62
CA LEU A 78 -10.63 -18.93 7.22
C LEU A 78 -9.76 -18.87 5.95
N ARG A 79 -10.19 -18.03 5.01
CA ARG A 79 -9.44 -17.62 3.81
C ARG A 79 -8.87 -16.22 3.95
N GLU A 80 -9.54 -15.35 4.72
CA GLU A 80 -9.10 -13.99 4.99
C GLU A 80 -9.14 -13.72 6.49
N LEU A 81 -8.00 -13.31 7.05
CA LEU A 81 -7.86 -12.96 8.46
C LEU A 81 -7.25 -11.56 8.60
N CYS A 82 -7.92 -10.71 9.36
CA CYS A 82 -7.40 -9.43 9.84
C CYS A 82 -7.43 -9.46 11.38
N CYS A 83 -6.24 -9.35 12.00
CA CYS A 83 -6.10 -9.41 13.45
C CYS A 83 -4.88 -8.64 13.97
N GLY A 84 -4.74 -8.57 15.30
CA GLY A 84 -3.53 -8.05 15.92
C GLY A 84 -2.32 -8.97 15.71
N ALA A 85 -1.13 -8.39 15.64
CA ALA A 85 0.12 -9.11 15.44
C ALA A 85 0.53 -9.99 16.65
N ASN A 86 -0.19 -9.91 17.77
CA ASN A 86 -0.05 -10.82 18.92
C ASN A 86 -0.29 -12.30 18.56
N LEU A 87 -0.96 -12.57 17.43
CA LEU A 87 -1.06 -13.93 16.85
C LEU A 87 0.32 -14.56 16.60
N LEU A 88 1.33 -13.73 16.34
CA LEU A 88 2.68 -14.19 16.03
C LEU A 88 3.53 -14.51 17.26
N LEU A 89 3.03 -14.24 18.47
CA LEU A 89 3.74 -14.58 19.70
C LEU A 89 3.92 -16.11 19.80
N PRO A 90 5.03 -16.60 20.40
CA PRO A 90 5.30 -18.04 20.49
C PRO A 90 4.17 -18.88 21.08
N ALA A 91 3.37 -18.31 21.98
CA ALA A 91 2.23 -18.99 22.60
C ALA A 91 0.99 -19.14 21.70
N ASN A 92 0.92 -18.40 20.59
CA ASN A 92 -0.27 -18.27 19.74
C ASN A 92 -0.01 -18.68 18.28
N ILE A 93 1.25 -18.73 17.86
CA ILE A 93 1.65 -18.95 16.47
C ILE A 93 1.19 -20.31 15.92
N HIS A 94 0.92 -21.28 16.79
CA HIS A 94 0.34 -22.58 16.39
C HIS A 94 -1.03 -22.41 15.73
N ALA A 95 -1.83 -21.44 16.19
CA ALA A 95 -3.16 -21.19 15.62
C ALA A 95 -3.07 -20.66 14.18
N LEU A 96 -1.98 -19.96 13.83
CA LEU A 96 -1.74 -19.50 12.46
C LEU A 96 -1.45 -20.69 11.53
N VAL A 97 -0.63 -21.66 11.99
CA VAL A 97 -0.27 -22.87 11.21
C VAL A 97 -1.50 -23.71 10.87
N GLU A 98 -2.48 -23.75 11.75
CA GLU A 98 -3.71 -24.53 11.55
C GLU A 98 -4.64 -23.92 10.47
N LEU A 99 -4.42 -22.66 10.06
CA LEU A 99 -5.19 -21.99 9.01
C LEU A 99 -4.70 -22.35 7.60
N GLN A 100 -4.82 -23.62 7.23
CA GLN A 100 -4.31 -24.15 5.95
C GLN A 100 -4.95 -23.53 4.70
N PHE A 101 -6.14 -22.94 4.85
CA PHE A 101 -6.88 -22.30 3.76
C PHE A 101 -6.63 -20.79 3.64
N LEU A 102 -5.73 -20.23 4.47
CA LEU A 102 -5.52 -18.79 4.54
C LEU A 102 -4.86 -18.27 3.26
N GLU A 103 -5.56 -17.39 2.55
CA GLU A 103 -5.11 -16.75 1.31
C GLU A 103 -4.66 -15.31 1.54
N ARG A 104 -5.26 -14.64 2.54
CA ARG A 104 -4.99 -13.24 2.89
C ARG A 104 -4.83 -13.08 4.40
N LEU A 105 -3.71 -12.50 4.80
CA LEU A 105 -3.42 -12.16 6.18
C LEU A 105 -3.16 -10.65 6.31
N GLU A 106 -3.85 -10.02 7.24
CA GLU A 106 -3.64 -8.62 7.62
C GLU A 106 -3.32 -8.55 9.11
N LEU A 107 -2.16 -7.97 9.43
CA LEU A 107 -1.64 -7.89 10.79
C LEU A 107 -1.51 -6.43 11.22
N HIS A 108 -2.12 -6.11 12.35
CA HIS A 108 -2.03 -4.81 12.99
C HIS A 108 -1.08 -4.89 14.19
N SER A 109 0.04 -4.19 14.12
CA SER A 109 0.99 -4.00 15.23
C SER A 109 0.83 -2.60 15.83
N VAL A 110 0.63 -2.53 17.13
CA VAL A 110 0.52 -1.27 17.89
C VAL A 110 1.52 -1.15 19.03
N ASN A 111 2.29 -2.22 19.26
CA ASN A 111 3.30 -2.32 20.30
C ASN A 111 4.56 -2.88 19.68
N GLU A 112 5.70 -2.50 20.25
CA GLU A 112 7.01 -3.07 19.96
C GLU A 112 6.98 -4.61 20.11
N LEU A 113 6.92 -5.33 18.98
CA LEU A 113 7.09 -6.78 18.92
C LEU A 113 8.59 -7.12 19.04
N LEU A 114 9.20 -6.65 20.12
CA LEU A 114 10.62 -6.90 20.39
C LEU A 114 10.81 -8.38 20.73
N ASN A 115 11.57 -9.07 19.89
CA ASN A 115 12.03 -10.45 20.04
C ASN A 115 10.98 -11.53 19.78
N LEU A 116 10.49 -11.60 18.53
CA LEU A 116 9.90 -12.82 17.98
C LEU A 116 11.00 -13.91 17.80
N ASN A 117 11.48 -14.50 18.90
CA ASN A 117 12.17 -15.80 18.87
C ASN A 117 11.14 -16.94 18.79
N ALA A 118 10.10 -16.76 17.98
CA ALA A 118 9.10 -17.79 17.78
C ALA A 118 9.66 -18.88 16.87
N PRO A 119 9.32 -20.16 17.11
CA PRO A 119 9.59 -21.20 16.12
C PRO A 119 8.96 -20.79 14.80
N SER A 120 9.73 -20.84 13.70
CA SER A 120 9.21 -20.53 12.37
C SER A 120 8.02 -21.46 12.09
N PRO A 121 6.80 -20.93 11.88
CA PRO A 121 5.64 -21.76 11.64
C PRO A 121 5.85 -22.59 10.37
N GLU A 122 5.22 -23.77 10.30
CA GLU A 122 5.10 -24.47 9.02
C GLU A 122 4.46 -23.51 8.00
N MET A 123 4.91 -23.58 6.74
CA MET A 123 4.52 -22.63 5.70
C MET A 123 3.01 -22.50 5.58
N LEU A 124 2.51 -21.28 5.36
CA LEU A 124 1.12 -21.02 4.97
C LEU A 124 0.99 -21.22 3.45
N PRO A 125 0.57 -22.40 2.97
CA PRO A 125 0.83 -22.82 1.59
C PRO A 125 -0.02 -22.05 0.57
N LEU A 126 -1.16 -21.50 0.99
CA LEU A 126 -2.07 -20.75 0.13
C LEU A 126 -1.96 -19.23 0.32
N LEU A 127 -1.11 -18.77 1.25
CA LEU A 127 -1.01 -17.35 1.56
C LEU A 127 -0.45 -16.59 0.36
N ASN A 128 -1.29 -15.76 -0.23
CA ASN A 128 -0.99 -15.02 -1.45
C ASN A 128 -0.89 -13.52 -1.19
N THR A 129 -1.55 -13.01 -0.15
CA THR A 129 -1.58 -11.59 0.19
C THR A 129 -1.27 -11.35 1.66
N LEU A 130 -0.29 -10.49 1.90
CA LEU A 130 0.10 -10.04 3.23
C LEU A 130 -0.08 -8.53 3.34
N ILE A 131 -0.73 -8.08 4.40
CA ILE A 131 -0.85 -6.67 4.76
C ILE A 131 -0.31 -6.48 6.16
N LEU A 132 0.63 -5.56 6.30
CA LEU A 132 1.25 -5.22 7.56
C LEU A 132 0.94 -3.77 7.86
N VAL A 133 0.26 -3.54 8.98
CA VAL A 133 -0.08 -2.20 9.48
C VAL A 133 0.63 -2.05 10.81
N ALA A 134 1.52 -1.08 10.95
CA ALA A 134 2.28 -0.90 12.18
C ALA A 134 2.49 0.56 12.54
N VAL A 135 2.74 0.83 13.83
CA VAL A 135 3.19 2.15 14.28
C VAL A 135 4.71 2.28 14.14
N ASN A 136 5.46 1.17 14.28
CA ASN A 136 6.93 1.15 14.23
C ASN A 136 7.47 0.23 13.14
N TRP A 137 8.48 0.68 12.38
CA TRP A 137 9.15 -0.13 11.34
C TRP A 137 9.80 -1.40 11.88
N CYS A 138 10.30 -1.34 13.11
CA CYS A 138 10.86 -2.50 13.80
C CYS A 138 9.86 -3.67 13.90
N ASP A 139 8.57 -3.38 14.00
CA ASP A 139 7.52 -4.41 14.04
C ASP A 139 7.39 -5.07 12.67
N ILE A 140 7.33 -4.28 11.59
CA ILE A 140 7.29 -4.79 10.21
C ILE A 140 8.50 -5.71 9.95
N ILE A 141 9.69 -5.24 10.30
CA ILE A 141 10.94 -5.99 10.18
C ILE A 141 10.88 -7.30 10.97
N SER A 142 10.41 -7.26 12.21
CA SER A 142 10.31 -8.43 13.09
C SER A 142 9.30 -9.45 12.58
N ILE A 143 8.18 -8.99 12.03
CA ILE A 143 7.17 -9.84 11.41
C ILE A 143 7.76 -10.54 10.18
N LEU A 144 8.42 -9.81 9.28
CA LEU A 144 9.01 -10.38 8.06
C LEU A 144 10.09 -11.43 8.37
N LYS A 145 10.88 -11.23 9.44
CA LYS A 145 11.92 -12.18 9.89
C LYS A 145 11.41 -13.57 10.25
N LEU A 146 10.10 -13.77 10.43
CA LEU A 146 9.50 -15.11 10.59
C LEU A 146 9.71 -16.00 9.35
N ASN A 147 9.93 -15.39 8.18
CA ASN A 147 10.32 -16.03 6.94
C ASN A 147 9.36 -17.15 6.46
N VAL A 148 8.05 -16.91 6.57
CA VAL A 148 6.99 -17.85 6.14
C VAL A 148 6.16 -17.35 4.95
N TYR A 149 6.61 -16.26 4.33
CA TYR A 149 5.85 -15.50 3.32
C TYR A 149 6.32 -15.77 1.89
N SER A 150 7.04 -16.87 1.65
CA SER A 150 7.70 -17.12 0.37
C SER A 150 6.75 -17.25 -0.83
N GLY A 151 5.49 -17.66 -0.57
CA GLY A 151 4.41 -17.74 -1.56
C GLY A 151 3.62 -16.44 -1.77
N VAL A 152 3.90 -15.38 -1.02
CA VAL A 152 3.16 -14.12 -1.09
C VAL A 152 3.46 -13.40 -2.41
N LYS A 153 2.39 -13.10 -3.16
CA LYS A 153 2.46 -12.35 -4.42
C LYS A 153 2.10 -10.87 -4.27
N SER A 154 1.43 -10.50 -3.18
CA SER A 154 1.03 -9.13 -2.90
C SER A 154 1.36 -8.75 -1.47
N LEU A 155 2.17 -7.72 -1.29
CA LEU A 155 2.59 -7.18 0.00
C LEU A 155 2.19 -5.71 0.08
N THR A 156 1.52 -5.37 1.17
CA THR A 156 1.21 -3.99 1.52
C THR A 156 1.75 -3.70 2.92
N ILE A 157 2.56 -2.65 3.05
CA ILE A 157 3.07 -2.15 4.32
C ILE A 157 2.52 -0.75 4.52
N ARG A 158 1.91 -0.50 5.68
CA ARG A 158 1.36 0.81 6.04
C ARG A 158 1.80 1.19 7.44
N MET A 159 2.37 2.38 7.54
CA MET A 159 2.64 3.00 8.83
C MET A 159 1.43 3.79 9.30
N SER A 160 0.96 3.50 10.50
CA SER A 160 -0.16 4.21 11.13
C SER A 160 0.35 5.48 11.82
N GLU A 161 -0.45 6.55 11.77
CA GLU A 161 -0.15 7.83 12.42
C GLU A 161 0.07 7.69 13.93
N THR A 162 1.16 8.29 14.41
CA THR A 162 1.47 8.46 15.83
C THR A 162 0.93 9.80 16.30
N TYR A 163 -0.15 9.80 17.09
CA TYR A 163 -0.66 11.00 17.78
C TYR A 163 0.29 11.54 18.89
N HIS A 164 1.55 11.09 18.92
CA HIS A 164 2.56 11.54 19.87
C HIS A 164 3.73 12.13 19.11
N ASP A 165 4.01 13.40 19.41
CA ASP A 165 4.93 14.36 18.76
C ASP A 165 6.41 13.92 18.60
N GLU A 166 6.74 12.65 18.77
CA GLU A 166 8.07 12.13 18.47
C GLU A 166 8.15 11.74 17.00
N VAL A 167 8.24 12.78 16.14
CA VAL A 167 8.66 12.66 14.74
C VAL A 167 10.09 12.11 14.76
N SER A 168 10.23 10.79 14.80
CA SER A 168 11.47 10.14 14.44
C SER A 168 11.58 10.24 12.92
N SER A 169 12.51 11.06 12.45
CA SER A 169 12.90 11.07 11.04
C SER A 169 13.36 9.66 10.68
N LEU A 170 12.73 9.08 9.68
CA LEU A 170 13.22 7.85 9.05
C LEU A 170 14.53 8.16 8.34
N ASP A 171 15.61 7.57 8.83
CA ASP A 171 16.87 7.51 8.09
C ASP A 171 16.79 6.43 6.99
N ASP A 172 17.78 6.35 6.10
CA ASP A 172 17.82 5.37 5.01
C ASP A 172 17.97 3.90 5.52
N GLU A 173 18.52 3.71 6.72
CA GLU A 173 18.89 2.39 7.26
C GLU A 173 17.69 1.44 7.51
N PRO A 174 16.58 1.87 8.15
CA PRO A 174 15.37 1.07 8.28
C PRO A 174 14.77 0.63 6.95
N ILE A 175 14.73 1.52 5.95
CA ILE A 175 14.14 1.21 4.65
C ILE A 175 15.05 0.25 3.88
N MET A 176 16.37 0.43 3.92
CA MET A 176 17.31 -0.51 3.29
C MET A 176 17.20 -1.90 3.93
N SER A 177 17.12 -1.96 5.26
CA SER A 177 16.91 -3.22 5.99
C SER A 177 15.59 -3.89 5.59
N LEU A 178 14.53 -3.09 5.42
CA LEU A 178 13.23 -3.55 5.00
C LEU A 178 13.24 -4.11 3.59
N THR A 179 13.79 -3.41 2.60
CA THR A 179 13.78 -3.86 1.20
C THR A 179 14.58 -5.15 1.01
N VAL A 180 15.70 -5.30 1.72
CA VAL A 180 16.48 -6.55 1.76
C VAL A 180 15.64 -7.70 2.33
N LEU A 181 14.93 -7.46 3.43
CA LEU A 181 14.06 -8.46 4.03
C LEU A 181 12.87 -8.83 3.14
N ILE A 182 12.24 -7.86 2.47
CA ILE A 182 11.15 -8.12 1.51
C ILE A 182 11.65 -9.03 0.40
N ALA A 183 12.80 -8.69 -0.21
CA ALA A 183 13.37 -9.47 -1.30
C ALA A 183 13.70 -10.91 -0.88
N PHE A 184 14.16 -11.09 0.35
CA PHE A 184 14.46 -12.41 0.91
C PHE A 184 13.21 -13.22 1.28
N CYS A 185 12.24 -12.61 1.97
CA CYS A 185 11.09 -13.31 2.53
C CYS A 185 9.96 -13.52 1.52
N CYS A 186 9.87 -12.68 0.49
CA CYS A 186 8.80 -12.68 -0.52
C CYS A 186 9.39 -12.73 -1.95
N PRO A 187 10.14 -13.78 -2.33
CA PRO A 187 10.82 -13.84 -3.63
C PRO A 187 9.86 -13.94 -4.83
N THR A 188 8.59 -14.29 -4.62
CA THR A 188 7.55 -14.41 -5.67
C THR A 188 6.66 -13.18 -5.78
N LEU A 189 7.08 -12.06 -5.17
CA LEU A 189 6.28 -10.85 -5.07
C LEU A 189 6.06 -10.17 -6.42
N ASN A 190 4.80 -9.93 -6.76
CA ASN A 190 4.38 -9.24 -7.98
C ASN A 190 3.86 -7.82 -7.71
N ASN A 191 3.27 -7.60 -6.54
CA ASN A 191 2.70 -6.31 -6.15
C ASN A 191 3.29 -5.88 -4.80
N LEU A 192 3.82 -4.66 -4.76
CA LEU A 192 4.37 -4.05 -3.56
C LEU A 192 3.76 -2.67 -3.35
N GLU A 193 3.23 -2.44 -2.15
CA GLU A 193 2.83 -1.12 -1.65
C GLU A 193 3.56 -0.85 -0.35
N ILE A 194 4.29 0.26 -0.28
CA ILE A 194 4.92 0.80 0.93
C ILE A 194 4.34 2.19 1.15
N ASP A 195 3.70 2.38 2.28
CA ASP A 195 3.16 3.65 2.74
C ASP A 195 3.84 4.02 4.06
N CYS A 196 4.66 5.08 4.03
CA CYS A 196 5.40 5.57 5.19
C CYS A 196 4.54 6.31 6.21
N GLY A 197 3.25 6.54 5.93
CA GLY A 197 2.34 7.30 6.80
C GLY A 197 2.59 8.81 6.73
N ASN A 198 1.55 9.59 7.06
CA ASN A 198 1.55 11.04 6.89
C ASN A 198 2.55 11.77 7.83
N ASP A 199 2.89 11.16 8.96
CA ASP A 199 3.84 11.73 9.94
C ASP A 199 5.30 11.59 9.49
N HIS A 200 5.59 10.74 8.51
CA HIS A 200 6.95 10.40 8.08
C HIS A 200 7.12 10.59 6.57
N PHE A 201 7.22 11.84 6.13
CA PHE A 201 7.60 12.13 4.75
C PHE A 201 9.05 11.70 4.51
N PHE A 202 9.25 10.64 3.72
CA PHE A 202 10.59 10.12 3.41
C PHE A 202 11.04 10.62 2.04
N SER A 203 12.21 11.26 1.97
CA SER A 203 12.83 11.67 0.71
C SER A 203 13.88 10.64 0.31
N LEU A 204 13.74 10.03 -0.87
CA LEU A 204 14.69 9.04 -1.37
C LEU A 204 15.95 9.73 -1.89
N GLU A 205 16.99 9.81 -1.05
CA GLU A 205 18.28 10.42 -1.41
C GLU A 205 19.21 9.45 -2.15
N ASP A 206 19.19 8.17 -1.79
CA ASP A 206 19.98 7.11 -2.44
C ASP A 206 19.09 5.96 -2.94
N ILE A 207 19.17 5.68 -4.24
CA ILE A 207 18.45 4.58 -4.87
C ILE A 207 18.90 3.20 -4.40
N SER A 208 20.11 3.10 -3.82
CA SER A 208 20.66 1.84 -3.31
C SER A 208 19.77 1.20 -2.23
N VAL A 209 19.01 2.03 -1.51
CA VAL A 209 17.99 1.64 -0.52
C VAL A 209 16.92 0.73 -1.12
N LEU A 210 16.61 0.86 -2.42
CA LEU A 210 15.61 0.05 -3.12
C LEU A 210 16.23 -1.07 -3.98
N GLN A 211 17.56 -1.15 -4.06
CA GLN A 211 18.27 -2.04 -5.00
C GLN A 211 17.91 -3.52 -4.81
N ALA A 212 17.63 -3.95 -3.58
CA ALA A 212 17.24 -5.33 -3.27
C ALA A 212 15.93 -5.74 -3.97
N LEU A 213 15.03 -4.80 -4.23
CA LEU A 213 13.74 -5.05 -4.88
C LEU A 213 13.87 -5.33 -6.37
N ALA A 214 14.98 -4.93 -7.01
CA ALA A 214 15.20 -5.16 -8.44
C ALA A 214 15.28 -6.65 -8.82
N GLY A 215 15.54 -7.53 -7.85
CA GLY A 215 15.54 -8.98 -8.05
C GLY A 215 14.14 -9.61 -8.12
N LEU A 216 13.09 -8.84 -7.82
CA LEU A 216 11.71 -9.34 -7.73
C LEU A 216 10.95 -9.14 -9.05
N PRO A 217 10.00 -10.03 -9.39
CA PRO A 217 9.16 -9.91 -10.59
C PRO A 217 8.01 -8.90 -10.41
N LEU A 218 8.33 -7.68 -9.96
CA LEU A 218 7.33 -6.67 -9.62
C LEU A 218 6.64 -6.12 -10.88
N HIS A 219 5.32 -6.26 -10.92
CA HIS A 219 4.42 -5.70 -11.93
C HIS A 219 3.69 -4.45 -11.47
N SER A 220 3.54 -4.27 -10.15
CA SER A 220 2.96 -3.08 -9.54
C SER A 220 3.79 -2.65 -8.35
N VAL A 221 4.21 -1.38 -8.36
CA VAL A 221 4.98 -0.76 -7.26
C VAL A 221 4.28 0.53 -6.85
N SER A 222 3.99 0.67 -5.57
CA SER A 222 3.41 1.87 -4.96
C SER A 222 4.26 2.32 -3.78
N LEU A 223 4.78 3.53 -3.85
CA LEU A 223 5.59 4.18 -2.82
C LEU A 223 4.84 5.45 -2.38
N ILE A 224 4.10 5.35 -1.29
CA ILE A 224 3.23 6.39 -0.74
C ILE A 224 3.95 7.03 0.45
N ASN A 225 3.80 8.34 0.63
CA ASN A 225 4.56 9.16 1.57
C ASN A 225 6.09 9.06 1.35
N ILE A 226 6.49 8.80 0.09
CA ILE A 226 7.88 8.73 -0.36
C ILE A 226 8.07 9.69 -1.54
N SER A 227 8.90 10.72 -1.35
CA SER A 227 9.30 11.65 -2.40
C SER A 227 10.52 11.15 -3.15
N VAL A 228 10.38 10.97 -4.45
CA VAL A 228 11.46 10.62 -5.38
C VAL A 228 11.87 11.87 -6.16
N PRO A 229 13.09 12.39 -5.96
CA PRO A 229 13.56 13.55 -6.70
C PRO A 229 13.78 13.24 -8.19
N SER A 230 13.65 14.25 -9.06
CA SER A 230 13.80 14.09 -10.51
C SER A 230 15.12 13.44 -10.93
N SER A 231 16.20 13.65 -10.16
CA SER A 231 17.52 13.05 -10.38
C SER A 231 17.56 11.52 -10.20
N MET A 232 16.55 10.92 -9.57
CA MET A 232 16.48 9.48 -9.30
C MET A 232 15.49 8.73 -10.18
N LEU A 233 14.68 9.43 -10.99
CA LEU A 233 13.60 8.82 -11.78
C LEU A 233 14.11 7.81 -12.81
N GLU A 234 15.20 8.12 -13.53
CA GLU A 234 15.80 7.19 -14.49
C GLU A 234 16.20 5.88 -13.81
N LYS A 235 16.85 5.98 -12.64
CA LYS A 235 17.28 4.82 -11.86
C LYS A 235 16.08 4.05 -11.30
N LEU A 236 15.07 4.74 -10.76
CA LEU A 236 13.83 4.13 -10.27
C LEU A 236 13.15 3.29 -11.35
N VAL A 237 12.98 3.84 -12.54
CA VAL A 237 12.36 3.13 -13.67
C VAL A 237 13.19 1.91 -14.10
N SER A 238 14.52 2.03 -14.08
CA SER A 238 15.41 0.91 -14.40
C SER A 238 15.39 -0.22 -13.36
N LEU A 239 15.06 0.07 -12.09
CA LEU A 239 14.92 -0.95 -11.04
C LEU A 239 13.70 -1.85 -11.28
N PHE A 240 12.67 -1.34 -11.95
CA PHE A 240 11.39 -2.05 -12.13
C PHE A 240 11.03 -2.24 -13.61
N PRO A 241 11.85 -2.98 -14.38
CA PRO A 241 11.65 -3.11 -15.83
C PRO A 241 10.37 -3.86 -16.23
N LEU A 242 9.80 -4.64 -15.30
CA LEU A 242 8.56 -5.42 -15.50
C LEU A 242 7.30 -4.68 -15.00
N ALA A 243 7.47 -3.50 -14.40
CA ALA A 243 6.36 -2.76 -13.83
C ALA A 243 5.40 -2.27 -14.93
N SER A 244 4.14 -2.64 -14.76
CA SER A 244 3.02 -2.10 -15.52
C SER A 244 2.35 -0.93 -14.80
N THR A 245 2.52 -0.86 -13.47
CA THR A 245 1.98 0.20 -12.62
C THR A 245 3.08 0.72 -11.72
N ILE A 246 3.29 2.03 -11.73
CA ILE A 246 4.17 2.75 -10.79
C ILE A 246 3.35 3.86 -10.14
N ARG A 247 3.29 3.89 -8.81
CA ARG A 247 2.63 4.95 -8.04
C ARG A 247 3.65 5.58 -7.09
N ILE A 248 3.91 6.86 -7.26
CA ILE A 248 4.75 7.71 -6.41
C ILE A 248 4.02 9.05 -6.19
N PRO A 249 2.81 9.02 -5.60
CA PRO A 249 1.91 10.18 -5.56
C PRO A 249 2.48 11.36 -4.79
N ASP A 250 3.54 11.19 -3.99
CA ASP A 250 4.15 12.25 -3.18
C ASP A 250 5.35 12.92 -3.83
N SER A 251 5.77 12.43 -5.00
CA SER A 251 6.87 13.00 -5.77
C SER A 251 6.36 14.17 -6.60
N LEU A 252 6.72 15.40 -6.23
CA LEU A 252 6.38 16.59 -6.99
C LEU A 252 7.25 16.70 -8.25
N LEU A 253 6.67 16.33 -9.39
CA LEU A 253 7.37 16.30 -10.68
C LEU A 253 6.96 17.46 -11.59
N GLY A 254 7.89 17.90 -12.43
CA GLY A 254 7.59 18.81 -13.54
C GLY A 254 7.11 18.06 -14.79
N LEU A 255 6.51 18.77 -15.74
CA LEU A 255 6.14 18.19 -17.04
C LEU A 255 7.34 17.55 -17.76
N ALA A 256 8.51 18.20 -17.66
CA ALA A 256 9.73 17.68 -18.27
C ALA A 256 10.08 16.28 -17.74
N ASP A 257 9.83 15.96 -16.48
CA ASP A 257 10.19 14.68 -15.86
C ASP A 257 9.38 13.48 -16.38
N LEU A 258 8.25 13.73 -17.05
CA LEU A 258 7.38 12.68 -17.60
C LEU A 258 8.09 11.82 -18.67
N HIS A 259 9.15 12.35 -19.29
CA HIS A 259 9.94 11.60 -20.28
C HIS A 259 10.65 10.37 -19.69
N TYR A 260 10.97 10.34 -18.39
CA TYR A 260 11.56 9.15 -17.77
C TYR A 260 10.59 7.96 -17.78
N PHE A 261 9.28 8.25 -17.74
CA PHE A 261 8.20 7.27 -17.77
C PHE A 261 7.68 6.97 -19.18
N SER A 262 8.24 7.61 -20.23
CA SER A 262 7.97 7.23 -21.62
C SER A 262 8.91 6.14 -22.12
N GLN A 263 9.92 5.76 -21.34
CA GLN A 263 10.90 4.71 -21.66
C GLN A 263 10.49 3.27 -21.33
N PRO A 264 9.84 2.97 -20.18
CA PRO A 264 9.55 1.60 -19.80
C PRO A 264 8.44 1.01 -20.71
N PRO A 265 8.71 -0.08 -21.45
CA PRO A 265 7.79 -0.58 -22.48
C PRO A 265 6.52 -1.23 -21.92
N ASN A 266 6.57 -1.65 -20.65
CA ASN A 266 5.48 -2.33 -19.97
C ASN A 266 4.57 -1.38 -19.19
N LEU A 267 4.98 -0.11 -19.00
CA LEU A 267 4.24 0.82 -18.16
C LEU A 267 2.89 1.18 -18.81
N VAL A 268 1.82 0.91 -18.07
CA VAL A 268 0.43 1.17 -18.46
C VAL A 268 -0.19 2.26 -17.59
N HIS A 269 0.18 2.29 -16.30
CA HIS A 269 -0.40 3.17 -15.30
C HIS A 269 0.70 3.87 -14.48
N LEU A 270 0.62 5.20 -14.37
CA LEU A 270 1.47 6.03 -13.53
C LEU A 270 0.62 6.90 -12.60
N ALA A 271 0.94 6.92 -11.29
CA ALA A 271 0.38 7.90 -10.34
C ALA A 271 1.49 8.79 -9.77
N ILE A 272 1.36 10.11 -9.90
CA ILE A 272 2.38 11.11 -9.51
C ILE A 272 1.72 12.41 -9.02
N ARG A 273 2.43 13.22 -8.23
CA ARG A 273 2.08 14.63 -8.01
C ARG A 273 2.70 15.47 -9.11
N LEU A 274 1.86 16.07 -9.95
CA LEU A 274 2.33 16.88 -11.08
C LEU A 274 2.23 18.38 -10.77
N SER A 275 3.35 19.08 -10.88
CA SER A 275 3.38 20.54 -10.87
C SER A 275 2.98 21.07 -12.24
N VAL A 276 1.75 21.54 -12.35
CA VAL A 276 1.21 22.11 -13.59
C VAL A 276 1.15 23.63 -13.49
N SER A 277 2.28 24.30 -13.75
CA SER A 277 2.32 25.75 -13.90
C SER A 277 1.98 26.14 -15.34
N LEU A 278 0.71 26.42 -15.63
CA LEU A 278 0.25 26.91 -16.95
C LEU A 278 0.36 28.45 -17.05
N GLY A 279 1.53 29.00 -16.70
CA GLY A 279 1.79 30.44 -16.80
C GLY A 279 2.23 30.84 -18.22
N THR A 280 1.27 31.26 -19.05
CA THR A 280 1.37 32.08 -20.30
C THR A 280 2.49 31.83 -21.32
N SER A 281 3.26 30.76 -21.19
CA SER A 281 4.34 30.41 -22.09
C SER A 281 4.20 28.95 -22.48
N ILE A 282 4.37 28.73 -23.78
CA ILE A 282 4.28 27.46 -24.50
C ILE A 282 4.77 26.31 -23.60
N PRO A 283 3.98 25.22 -23.40
CA PRO A 283 4.46 24.07 -22.64
C PRO A 283 5.81 23.65 -23.22
N PRO A 284 6.79 23.24 -22.38
CA PRO A 284 8.12 22.91 -22.86
C PRO A 284 7.99 21.99 -24.08
N GLN A 285 8.65 22.36 -25.19
CA GLN A 285 8.64 21.51 -26.37
C GLN A 285 9.04 20.10 -25.92
N PRO A 286 8.31 19.05 -26.34
CA PRO A 286 8.73 17.69 -26.03
C PRO A 286 10.19 17.57 -26.44
N LEU A 287 11.04 17.21 -25.47
CA LEU A 287 12.45 16.93 -25.74
C LEU A 287 12.47 15.99 -26.95
N GLN A 288 13.26 16.33 -27.97
CA GLN A 288 13.38 15.49 -29.15
C GLN A 288 13.72 14.08 -28.65
N VAL A 289 12.75 13.18 -28.75
CA VAL A 289 12.91 11.79 -28.36
C VAL A 289 14.04 11.28 -29.22
N ASP A 290 15.17 10.99 -28.59
CA ASP A 290 16.31 10.46 -29.29
C ASP A 290 15.84 9.22 -30.08
N SER A 291 16.20 9.14 -31.36
CA SER A 291 15.64 8.17 -32.32
C SER A 291 15.80 6.69 -31.92
N MET A 292 16.53 6.42 -30.83
CA MET A 292 16.73 5.10 -30.23
C MET A 292 15.69 4.72 -29.16
N PHE A 293 14.87 5.66 -28.68
CA PHE A 293 13.90 5.39 -27.62
C PHE A 293 12.54 4.94 -28.19
N LYS A 294 12.14 3.72 -27.82
CA LYS A 294 10.79 3.21 -28.11
C LYS A 294 9.84 3.88 -27.12
N VAL A 295 9.03 4.82 -27.62
CA VAL A 295 7.91 5.42 -26.89
C VAL A 295 7.11 4.32 -26.17
N ALA A 296 6.77 4.53 -24.90
CA ALA A 296 5.89 3.68 -24.09
C ALA A 296 4.49 3.60 -24.71
N SER A 297 4.40 2.82 -25.79
CA SER A 297 3.21 2.67 -26.62
C SER A 297 2.06 1.99 -25.88
N ASN A 298 2.32 1.34 -24.74
CA ASN A 298 1.28 0.70 -23.95
C ASN A 298 0.69 1.61 -22.86
N PHE A 299 1.24 2.81 -22.66
CA PHE A 299 0.81 3.72 -21.60
C PHE A 299 -0.62 4.22 -21.83
N GLN A 300 -1.46 4.12 -20.79
CA GLN A 300 -2.90 4.35 -20.91
C GLN A 300 -3.52 5.19 -19.79
N ILE A 301 -2.96 5.17 -18.57
CA ILE A 301 -3.58 5.79 -17.40
C ILE A 301 -2.57 6.66 -16.67
N LEU A 302 -2.90 7.94 -16.48
CA LEU A 302 -2.15 8.88 -15.65
C LEU A 302 -3.02 9.33 -14.47
N GLU A 303 -2.61 9.05 -13.25
CA GLU A 303 -3.22 9.54 -12.01
C GLU A 303 -2.40 10.73 -11.50
N ILE A 304 -3.07 11.87 -11.31
CA ILE A 304 -2.47 13.13 -10.84
C ILE A 304 -2.94 13.37 -9.41
N ALA A 305 -2.03 13.21 -8.45
CA ALA A 305 -2.24 13.42 -7.02
C ALA A 305 -1.84 14.84 -6.60
N SER A 306 -2.49 15.85 -7.18
CA SER A 306 -2.26 17.26 -6.83
C SER A 306 -3.55 18.04 -6.92
N SER A 307 -3.78 19.05 -6.09
CA SER A 307 -4.94 19.93 -6.29
C SER A 307 -4.73 20.78 -7.55
N PRO A 308 -5.73 20.93 -8.43
CA PRO A 308 -5.61 21.78 -9.60
C PRO A 308 -5.53 23.25 -9.18
N THR A 309 -4.51 23.97 -9.66
CA THR A 309 -4.28 25.38 -9.30
C THR A 309 -5.43 26.27 -9.79
N LYS A 310 -5.78 27.33 -9.05
CA LYS A 310 -6.86 28.29 -9.39
C LYS A 310 -6.73 28.93 -10.79
N GLU A 311 -5.56 28.79 -11.43
CA GLU A 311 -5.19 29.41 -12.71
C GLU A 311 -5.28 28.45 -13.92
N MET A 312 -5.70 27.20 -13.75
CA MET A 312 -5.91 26.27 -14.88
C MET A 312 -7.15 26.67 -15.71
N VAL A 313 -6.98 27.61 -16.64
CA VAL A 313 -8.06 28.12 -17.51
C VAL A 313 -8.11 27.41 -18.87
N ASP A 314 -6.96 26.98 -19.41
CA ASP A 314 -6.88 26.21 -20.67
C ASP A 314 -6.04 24.93 -20.50
N LEU A 315 -6.71 23.78 -20.64
CA LEU A 315 -6.10 22.44 -20.53
C LEU A 315 -5.57 21.92 -21.89
N SER A 316 -5.83 22.63 -22.99
CA SER A 316 -5.40 22.23 -24.33
C SER A 316 -3.88 22.04 -24.46
N PRO A 317 -3.02 22.92 -23.91
CA PRO A 317 -1.57 22.76 -24.00
C PRO A 317 -1.10 21.52 -23.24
N LEU A 318 -1.71 21.24 -22.07
CA LEU A 318 -1.43 20.05 -21.28
C LEU A 318 -1.83 18.78 -22.03
N ALA A 319 -3.05 18.72 -22.56
CA ALA A 319 -3.54 17.56 -23.31
C ALA A 319 -2.65 17.23 -24.52
N ARG A 320 -2.21 18.25 -25.27
CA ARG A 320 -1.28 18.06 -26.40
C ARG A 320 0.10 17.60 -25.95
N TYR A 321 0.61 18.15 -24.85
CA TYR A 321 1.88 17.71 -24.28
C TYR A 321 1.82 16.24 -23.86
N LEU A 322 0.80 15.86 -23.09
CA LEU A 322 0.61 14.48 -22.63
C LEU A 322 0.50 13.51 -23.81
N LEU A 323 -0.26 13.84 -24.86
CA LEU A 323 -0.36 13.01 -26.06
C LEU A 323 0.92 12.98 -26.91
N SER A 324 1.78 13.99 -26.80
CA SER A 324 3.10 13.97 -27.45
C SER A 324 4.06 13.00 -26.76
N VAL A 325 3.92 12.83 -25.45
CA VAL A 325 4.72 11.88 -24.64
C VAL A 325 4.12 10.47 -24.71
N TRP A 326 2.80 10.36 -24.60
CA TRP A 326 2.04 9.10 -24.58
C TRP A 326 0.86 9.14 -25.55
N PRO A 327 1.09 8.77 -26.83
CA PRO A 327 0.06 8.83 -27.86
C PRO A 327 -1.20 7.99 -27.56
N ASN A 328 -1.04 6.90 -26.79
CA ASN A 328 -2.11 5.95 -26.45
C ASN A 328 -2.75 6.20 -25.08
N LEU A 329 -2.50 7.36 -24.45
CA LEU A 329 -3.12 7.78 -23.19
C LEU A 329 -4.65 7.78 -23.33
N LYS A 330 -5.36 6.99 -22.52
CA LYS A 330 -6.82 6.88 -22.56
C LYS A 330 -7.50 7.67 -21.48
N GLN A 331 -6.86 7.78 -20.32
CA GLN A 331 -7.47 8.34 -19.13
C GLN A 331 -6.46 9.10 -18.29
N VAL A 332 -6.87 10.28 -17.83
CA VAL A 332 -6.28 10.99 -16.71
C VAL A 332 -7.25 10.94 -15.55
N ILE A 333 -6.77 10.56 -14.38
CA ILE A 333 -7.52 10.53 -13.12
C ILE A 333 -6.96 11.63 -12.24
N TRP A 334 -7.83 12.43 -11.62
CA TRP A 334 -7.40 13.49 -10.73
C TRP A 334 -7.80 13.12 -9.30
N THR A 335 -6.83 12.80 -8.45
CA THR A 335 -7.09 12.40 -7.06
C THR A 335 -6.85 13.56 -6.12
N ASP A 336 -7.53 13.53 -4.97
CA ASP A 336 -7.40 14.54 -3.92
C ASP A 336 -5.93 14.71 -3.52
N GLY A 337 -5.50 15.97 -3.41
CA GLY A 337 -4.17 16.31 -2.92
C GLY A 337 -4.13 16.24 -1.40
N LEU A 338 -2.96 15.93 -0.85
CA LEU A 338 -2.74 15.78 0.60
C LEU A 338 -2.85 17.07 1.43
N GLU A 339 -3.31 18.19 0.86
CA GLU A 339 -3.37 19.48 1.57
C GLU A 339 -4.75 19.72 2.20
N PRO A 340 -4.89 19.64 3.54
CA PRO A 340 -6.15 19.94 4.20
C PRO A 340 -6.41 21.45 4.14
N GLY A 341 -7.38 21.90 3.33
CA GLY A 341 -7.82 23.29 3.44
C GLY A 341 -8.80 23.82 2.41
N GLU A 342 -8.66 23.55 1.12
CA GLU A 342 -9.50 24.18 0.09
C GLU A 342 -9.63 23.33 -1.18
N GLU A 343 -9.83 22.01 -1.04
CA GLU A 343 -10.13 21.18 -2.21
C GLU A 343 -11.63 21.16 -2.50
N ASP A 344 -11.99 21.60 -3.70
CA ASP A 344 -13.34 21.50 -4.25
C ASP A 344 -13.42 20.22 -5.08
N PRO A 345 -14.02 19.13 -4.57
CA PRO A 345 -14.08 17.84 -5.28
C PRO A 345 -14.89 17.94 -6.59
N GLU A 346 -15.83 18.87 -6.69
CA GLU A 346 -16.56 19.14 -7.94
C GLU A 346 -15.60 19.71 -8.98
N ARG A 347 -14.66 20.56 -8.57
CA ARG A 347 -13.64 21.14 -9.44
C ARG A 347 -12.66 20.11 -10.00
N ASN A 348 -12.20 19.17 -9.17
CA ASN A 348 -11.35 18.06 -9.62
C ASN A 348 -12.06 17.25 -10.71
N THR A 349 -13.32 16.90 -10.46
CA THR A 349 -14.17 16.16 -11.41
C THR A 349 -14.37 16.92 -12.72
N VAL A 350 -14.59 18.24 -12.67
CA VAL A 350 -14.77 19.07 -13.88
C VAL A 350 -13.49 19.14 -14.71
N ILE A 351 -12.33 19.36 -14.06
CA ILE A 351 -11.03 19.44 -14.73
C ILE A 351 -10.64 18.10 -15.33
N GLU A 352 -10.84 17.00 -14.59
CA GLU A 352 -10.65 15.64 -15.07
C GLU A 352 -11.47 15.37 -16.34
N ASN A 353 -12.77 15.63 -16.28
CA ASN A 353 -13.68 15.41 -17.41
C ASN A 353 -13.29 16.26 -18.64
N ALA A 354 -12.92 17.52 -18.43
CA ALA A 354 -12.48 18.41 -19.49
C ALA A 354 -11.19 17.91 -20.15
N LEU A 355 -10.20 17.49 -19.35
CA LEU A 355 -8.93 16.96 -19.86
C LEU A 355 -9.12 15.65 -20.63
N ASN A 356 -9.90 14.71 -20.09
CA ASN A 356 -10.22 13.45 -20.77
C ASN A 356 -10.97 13.66 -22.09
N THR A 357 -11.87 14.64 -22.13
CA THR A 357 -12.56 15.03 -23.36
C THR A 357 -11.58 15.57 -24.41
N LEU A 358 -10.65 16.46 -24.01
CA LEU A 358 -9.64 17.00 -24.92
C LEU A 358 -8.69 15.91 -25.45
N ILE A 359 -8.25 15.00 -24.59
CA ILE A 359 -7.42 13.85 -24.98
C ILE A 359 -8.15 13.01 -26.04
N SER A 360 -9.41 12.67 -25.78
CA SER A 360 -10.24 11.88 -26.70
C SER A 360 -10.41 12.58 -28.05
N ILE A 361 -10.71 13.88 -28.06
CA ILE A 361 -10.86 14.68 -29.29
C ILE A 361 -9.55 14.71 -30.08
N TYR A 362 -8.42 14.99 -29.43
CA TYR A 362 -7.12 15.07 -30.11
C TYR A 362 -6.66 13.73 -30.68
N GLN A 363 -6.99 12.61 -30.04
CA GLN A 363 -6.76 11.27 -30.58
C GLN A 363 -7.61 10.97 -31.81
N ILE A 364 -8.89 11.38 -31.82
CA ILE A 364 -9.75 11.22 -33.01
C ILE A 364 -9.18 12.05 -34.17
N ILE A 365 -8.75 13.29 -33.92
CA ILE A 365 -8.18 14.16 -34.95
C ILE A 365 -6.87 13.61 -35.50
N SER A 366 -6.00 13.05 -34.65
CA SER A 366 -4.72 12.48 -35.10
C SER A 366 -4.91 11.20 -35.91
N THR A 367 -5.89 10.36 -35.55
CA THR A 367 -6.21 9.12 -36.28
C THR A 367 -6.98 9.36 -37.59
N SER A 368 -7.71 10.48 -37.70
CA SER A 368 -8.46 10.85 -38.92
C SER A 368 -7.60 11.51 -40.02
N ASN A 369 -6.34 11.86 -39.71
CA ASN A 369 -5.38 12.47 -40.64
C ASN A 369 -4.37 11.46 -41.21
N ILE A 370 -4.65 10.16 -41.09
CA ILE A 370 -3.97 9.03 -41.73
C ILE A 370 -4.93 8.46 -42.78
#